data_AF-A0A096BJ49-F1
#
_entry.id   AF-A0A096BJ49-F1
#
_cell.length_a   1.000
_cell.length_b   1.000
_cell.length_c   1.000
_cell.angle_alpha   90.00
_cell.angle_beta   90.00
_cell.angle_gamma   90.00
#
_symmetry.space_group_name_H-M   'P 1'
#
loop_
_entity.id
_entity.type
_entity.pdbx_description
1 polymer ?
#
loop_
_entity_poly.entity_id
_entity_poly.type
_entity_poly.pdbx_seq_one_letter_code
_entity_poly.pdbx_strand_id
1 'polypeptide(L)'
;MKLINDKQYKNLIGKRLKTARLKNNLTQQQVSIKLQTMGVYIDRASISKIEQCKRIVTDYELVAFSKLLGVSVSWLLGIEKE
;
A
#
# COMPACT_ATOMS: atom_id res chain seq x y z
N MET A 1 10.12 -6.28 -25.23
CA MET A 1 9.16 -6.50 -24.12
C MET A 1 9.30 -5.33 -23.16
N LYS A 2 8.33 -4.41 -23.09
CA LYS A 2 8.39 -3.29 -22.12
C LYS A 2 8.15 -3.86 -20.73
N LEU A 3 9.22 -4.04 -19.97
CA LEU A 3 9.12 -4.35 -18.55
C LEU A 3 8.34 -3.21 -17.88
N ILE A 4 7.46 -3.56 -16.93
CA ILE A 4 6.70 -2.59 -16.12
C ILE A 4 7.62 -1.53 -15.46
N ASN A 5 8.92 -1.78 -15.41
CA ASN A 5 9.99 -0.89 -14.96
C ASN A 5 10.19 0.41 -15.76
N ASP A 6 9.62 0.58 -16.97
CA ASP A 6 9.69 1.85 -17.71
C ASP A 6 8.70 2.92 -17.19
N LYS A 7 7.78 2.55 -16.29
CA LYS A 7 6.90 3.53 -15.64
C LYS A 7 7.62 4.18 -14.47
N GLN A 8 7.51 5.51 -14.39
CA GLN A 8 8.01 6.32 -13.27
C GLN A 8 7.48 5.85 -11.90
N TYR A 9 6.31 5.19 -11.88
CA TYR A 9 5.65 4.67 -10.70
C TYR A 9 5.45 3.15 -10.81
N LYS A 10 5.86 2.42 -9.78
CA LYS A 10 5.77 0.94 -9.68
C LYS A 10 4.47 0.43 -9.06
N ASN A 11 3.66 1.29 -8.47
CA ASN A 11 2.32 0.92 -7.98
C ASN A 11 1.35 2.10 -8.08
N LEU A 12 0.05 1.78 -8.10
CA LEU A 12 -1.04 2.76 -8.16
C LEU A 12 -1.46 3.28 -6.77
N ILE A 13 -1.29 2.48 -5.73
CA ILE A 13 -1.95 2.69 -4.44
C ILE A 13 -1.22 3.66 -3.51
N GLY A 14 0.06 3.95 -3.75
CA GLY A 14 0.96 4.57 -2.77
C GLY A 14 0.44 5.88 -2.17
N LYS A 15 -0.15 6.75 -2.99
CA LYS A 15 -0.75 8.01 -2.54
C LYS A 15 -1.96 7.77 -1.63
N ARG A 16 -2.93 6.96 -2.07
CA ARG A 16 -4.15 6.63 -1.32
C ARG A 16 -3.85 5.84 -0.05
N LEU A 17 -2.87 4.93 -0.10
CA LEU A 17 -2.36 4.21 1.06
C LEU A 17 -1.86 5.16 2.15
N LYS A 18 -1.01 6.13 1.77
CA LYS A 18 -0.49 7.14 2.71
C LYS A 18 -1.63 7.96 3.32
N THR A 19 -2.59 8.39 2.50
CA THR A 19 -3.77 9.14 2.98
C THR A 19 -4.57 8.32 4.00
N ALA A 20 -4.93 7.08 3.69
CA ALA A 20 -5.69 6.22 4.59
C ALA A 20 -4.91 5.88 5.88
N ARG A 21 -3.58 5.67 5.78
CA ARG A 21 -2.72 5.47 6.95
C ARG A 21 -2.75 6.68 7.89
N LEU A 22 -2.60 7.88 7.34
CA LEU A 22 -2.61 9.12 8.13
C LEU A 22 -3.99 9.38 8.75
N LYS A 23 -5.09 9.10 8.04
CA LYS A 23 -6.46 9.17 8.61
C LYS A 23 -6.65 8.22 9.80
N ASN A 24 -5.97 7.07 9.79
CA ASN A 24 -5.97 6.11 10.89
C ASN A 24 -4.95 6.43 12.01
N ASN A 25 -4.23 7.56 11.93
CA ASN A 25 -3.16 7.95 12.88
C ASN A 25 -2.06 6.87 13.05
N LEU A 26 -1.76 6.13 11.99
CA LEU A 26 -0.75 5.07 12.02
C LEU A 26 0.59 5.56 11.47
N THR A 27 1.68 5.19 12.12
CA THR A 27 3.03 5.27 11.56
C THR A 27 3.27 4.14 10.56
N GLN A 28 4.26 4.30 9.67
CA GLN A 28 4.66 3.21 8.76
C GLN A 28 5.15 1.97 9.55
N GLN A 29 5.79 2.17 10.71
CA GLN A 29 6.22 1.08 11.58
C GLN A 29 5.02 0.31 12.15
N GLN A 30 3.98 1.01 12.61
CA GLN A 30 2.76 0.37 13.11
C GLN A 30 2.02 -0.40 12.02
N VAL A 31 1.99 0.10 10.78
CA VAL A 31 1.44 -0.64 9.64
C VAL A 31 2.23 -1.93 9.41
N SER A 32 3.57 -1.88 9.43
CA SER A 32 4.42 -3.07 9.29
C SER A 32 4.10 -4.12 10.35
N ILE A 33 4.02 -3.71 11.62
CA ILE A 33 3.72 -4.61 12.73
C ILE A 33 2.33 -5.24 12.58
N LYS A 34 1.32 -4.43 12.25
CA LYS A 34 -0.06 -4.93 12.07
C LYS A 34 -0.17 -5.88 10.87
N LEU A 35 0.50 -5.60 9.75
CA LEU A 35 0.53 -6.53 8.62
C LEU A 35 1.19 -7.87 8.98
N GLN A 36 2.26 -7.85 9.79
CA GLN A 36 2.87 -9.09 10.28
C GLN A 36 1.89 -9.92 11.10
N THR A 37 1.03 -9.30 11.92
CA THR A 37 -0.03 -10.02 12.65
C THR A 37 -1.11 -10.63 11.72
N MET A 38 -1.17 -10.19 10.46
CA MET A 38 -2.04 -10.73 9.41
C MET A 38 -1.32 -11.74 8.50
N GLY A 39 -0.09 -12.14 8.84
CA GLY A 39 0.73 -13.04 8.01
C GLY A 39 1.37 -12.37 6.79
N VAL A 40 1.35 -11.03 6.71
CA VAL A 40 1.93 -10.26 5.61
C VAL A 40 3.19 -9.53 6.09
N TYR A 41 4.34 -10.08 5.73
CA TYR A 41 5.64 -9.60 6.19
C TYR A 41 6.18 -8.48 5.28
N ILE A 42 5.92 -7.23 5.65
CA ILE A 42 6.45 -6.04 4.99
C ILE A 42 7.13 -5.17 6.03
N ASP A 43 8.38 -4.79 5.80
CA ASP A 43 9.12 -3.90 6.69
C ASP A 43 8.75 -2.41 6.48
N ARG A 44 9.13 -1.56 7.44
CA ARG A 44 8.86 -0.12 7.36
C ARG A 44 9.45 0.54 6.11
N ALA A 45 10.63 0.11 5.66
CA ALA A 45 11.26 0.68 4.47
C ALA A 45 10.49 0.31 3.19
N SER A 46 9.97 -0.91 3.09
CA SER A 46 9.09 -1.30 1.97
C SER A 46 7.80 -0.51 1.98
N ILE A 47 7.15 -0.29 3.12
CA ILE A 47 5.95 0.58 3.21
C ILE A 47 6.28 1.99 2.70
N SER A 48 7.40 2.57 3.12
CA SER A 48 7.84 3.89 2.63
C SER A 48 8.03 3.91 1.11
N LYS A 49 8.64 2.87 0.53
CA LYS A 49 8.79 2.74 -0.92
C LYS A 49 7.45 2.55 -1.63
N ILE A 50 6.50 1.83 -1.03
CA ILE A 50 5.14 1.67 -1.56
C ILE A 50 4.44 3.02 -1.60
N GLU A 51 4.46 3.78 -0.51
CA GLU A 51 3.84 5.12 -0.44
C GLU A 51 4.45 6.12 -1.42
N GLN A 52 5.73 5.97 -1.75
CA GLN A 52 6.43 6.75 -2.78
C GLN A 52 6.23 6.21 -4.21
N CYS A 53 5.41 5.17 -4.39
CA CYS A 53 5.23 4.49 -5.67
C CYS A 53 6.53 3.91 -6.27
N LYS A 54 7.54 3.59 -5.44
CA LYS A 54 8.86 3.07 -5.83
C LYS A 54 9.00 1.54 -5.71
N ARG A 55 7.98 0.85 -5.21
CA ARG A 55 7.92 -0.61 -5.08
C ARG A 55 6.60 -1.13 -5.63
N ILE A 56 6.61 -2.27 -6.29
CA ILE A 56 5.38 -2.99 -6.64
C ILE A 56 4.62 -3.42 -5.37
N VAL A 57 3.33 -3.67 -5.52
CA VAL A 57 2.47 -4.22 -4.46
C VAL A 57 1.83 -5.47 -5.03
N THR A 58 1.88 -6.57 -4.29
CA THR A 58 1.22 -7.81 -4.70
C THR A 58 -0.27 -7.78 -4.35
N ASP A 59 -1.04 -8.72 -4.90
CA ASP A 59 -2.47 -8.87 -4.60
C ASP A 59 -2.74 -9.15 -3.11
N TYR A 60 -1.96 -10.01 -2.46
CA TYR A 60 -2.11 -10.30 -1.04
C TYR A 60 -1.76 -9.08 -0.15
N GLU A 61 -0.73 -8.31 -0.51
CA GLU A 61 -0.40 -7.05 0.18
C GLU A 61 -1.54 -6.04 0.02
N LEU A 62 -2.09 -5.92 -1.19
CA LEU A 62 -3.19 -5.03 -1.51
C LEU A 62 -4.44 -5.33 -0.66
N VAL A 63 -4.83 -6.61 -0.58
CA VAL A 63 -5.96 -7.05 0.25
C VAL A 63 -5.70 -6.80 1.73
N ALA A 64 -4.47 -7.04 2.20
CA ALA A 64 -4.12 -6.79 3.59
C ALA A 64 -4.16 -5.30 3.95
N PHE A 65 -3.66 -4.43 3.08
CA PHE A 65 -3.78 -2.98 3.27
C PHE A 65 -5.22 -2.50 3.31
N SER A 66 -6.08 -3.02 2.42
CA SER A 66 -7.52 -2.71 2.40
C SER A 66 -8.18 -3.06 3.74
N LYS A 67 -7.97 -4.28 4.23
CA LYS A 67 -8.49 -4.74 5.52
C LYS A 67 -7.95 -3.92 6.69
N LEU A 68 -6.64 -3.66 6.70
CA LEU A 68 -5.97 -2.94 7.78
C LEU A 68 -6.47 -1.49 7.92
N LEU A 69 -6.69 -0.82 6.79
CA LEU A 69 -6.99 0.61 6.74
C LEU A 69 -8.49 0.92 6.67
N GLY A 70 -9.34 -0.11 6.58
CA GLY A 70 -10.80 0.04 6.53
C GLY A 70 -11.31 0.67 5.24
N VAL A 71 -10.65 0.41 4.11
CA VAL A 71 -11.01 0.96 2.78
C VAL A 71 -11.15 -0.16 1.76
N SER A 72 -11.95 0.03 0.71
CA SER A 72 -12.07 -0.96 -0.37
C SER A 72 -10.77 -1.08 -1.18
N VAL A 73 -10.55 -2.25 -1.78
CA VAL A 73 -9.43 -2.45 -2.73
C VAL A 73 -9.56 -1.51 -3.93
N SER A 74 -10.76 -1.35 -4.46
CA SER A 74 -11.08 -0.43 -5.55
C SER A 74 -10.74 1.02 -5.21
N TRP A 75 -10.97 1.43 -3.96
CA TRP A 75 -10.56 2.74 -3.47
C TRP A 75 -9.03 2.83 -3.43
N LEU A 76 -8.31 1.84 -2.91
CA LEU A 76 -6.83 1.88 -2.98
C LEU A 76 -6.30 2.00 -4.43
N LEU A 77 -6.97 1.34 -5.38
CA LEU A 77 -6.59 1.32 -6.79
C LEU A 77 -6.95 2.58 -7.60
N GLY A 78 -7.73 3.52 -7.04
CA GLY A 78 -8.13 4.71 -7.81
C GLY A 78 -9.42 4.55 -8.61
N ILE A 79 -10.11 3.42 -8.51
CA ILE A 79 -11.27 3.08 -9.37
C ILE A 79 -12.55 3.74 -8.85
N GLU A 80 -12.70 3.79 -7.52
CA GLU A 80 -13.80 4.50 -6.86
C GLU A 80 -13.44 5.98 -6.65
N LYS A 81 -14.43 6.87 -6.81
CA LYS A 81 -14.32 8.30 -6.45
C LYS A 81 -14.29 8.45 -4.92
N GLU A 82 -13.72 9.57 -4.46
CA GLU A 82 -13.57 9.88 -3.03
C GLU A 82 -14.90 10.01 -2.29
#